data_AF-A0A6N7LCV5-F1
#
_entry.id   AF-A0A6N7LCV5-F1
#
_cell.length_a   1.000
_cell.length_b   1.000
_cell.length_c   1.000
_cell.angle_alpha   90.00
_cell.angle_beta   90.00
_cell.angle_gamma   90.00
#
_symmetry.space_group_name_H-M   'P 1'
#
loop_
_entity.id
_entity.type
_entity.pdbx_description
1 polymer ?
#
loop_
_entity_poly.entity_id
_entity_poly.type
_entity_poly.pdbx_seq_one_letter_code
_entity_poly.pdbx_strand_id
1 'polypeptide(L)' 'MRQAYSPDDVDIMRGALDVWCALHNVGRDGVEANEAARRILDLMGRKKFTCDQLLAQLADFRPAPRHRVS' A
#
# COMPACT_ATOMS: atom_id res chain seq x y z
N MET A 1 17.85 -7.79 9.39
CA MET A 1 17.23 -7.33 10.65
C MET A 1 15.82 -6.85 10.31
N ARG A 2 14.76 -7.44 10.87
CA ARG A 2 13.42 -6.87 10.76
C ARG A 2 13.40 -5.62 11.63
N GLN A 3 13.33 -4.44 11.03
CA GLN A 3 13.07 -3.22 11.81
C GLN A 3 11.72 -3.39 12.49
N ALA A 4 11.65 -3.15 13.79
CA ALA A 4 10.39 -3.13 14.51
C ALA A 4 9.68 -1.81 14.14
N TYR A 5 8.50 -1.91 13.53
CA TYR A 5 7.68 -0.75 13.23
C TYR A 5 7.07 -0.20 14.53
N SER A 6 7.08 1.13 14.69
CA SER A 6 6.31 1.75 15.77
C SER A 6 4.80 1.67 15.46
N PRO A 7 3.92 1.85 16.46
CA PRO A 7 2.49 2.00 16.22
C PRO A 7 2.18 3.09 15.19
N ASP A 8 2.89 4.22 15.25
CA ASP A 8 2.74 5.32 14.28
C ASP A 8 3.11 4.89 12.85
N ASP A 9 4.17 4.10 12.68
CA ASP A 9 4.56 3.59 11.37
C ASP A 9 3.45 2.68 10.81
N VAL A 10 2.83 1.85 11.66
CA VAL A 10 1.70 0.98 11.29
C VAL A 10 0.47 1.79 10.91
N ASP A 11 0.16 2.86 11.65
CA ASP A 11 -0.97 3.74 11.34
C ASP A 11 -0.77 4.49 10.01
N ILE A 12 0.45 4.95 9.73
CA ILE A 12 0.82 5.55 8.45
C ILE A 12 0.64 4.55 7.31
N MET A 13 1.15 3.32 7.47
CA MET A 13 1.02 2.27 6.46
C MET A 13 -0.45 1.92 6.18
N ARG A 14 -1.26 1.80 7.25
CA ARG A 14 -2.70 1.51 7.13
C ARG A 14 -3.43 2.65 6.45
N GLY A 15 -3.14 3.90 6.81
CA GLY A 15 -3.74 5.08 6.19
C GLY A 15 -3.45 5.16 4.69
N ALA A 16 -2.20 4.92 4.29
CA ALA A 16 -1.81 4.94 2.88
C ALA A 16 -2.53 3.83 2.09
N LEU A 17 -2.64 2.62 2.65
CA LEU A 17 -3.36 1.51 2.02
C LEU A 17 -4.85 1.82 1.86
N ASP A 18 -5.48 2.41 2.88
CA ASP A 18 -6.92 2.72 2.85
C ASP A 18 -7.27 3.76 1.79
N VAL A 19 -6.46 4.82 1.71
CA VAL A 19 -6.62 5.86 0.69
C VAL A 19 -6.39 5.28 -0.70
N TRP A 20 -5.35 4.45 -0.90
CA TRP A 20 -5.12 3.79 -2.19
C TRP A 20 -6.28 2.87 -2.59
N CYS A 21 -6.77 2.04 -1.67
CA CYS A 21 -7.93 1.18 -1.92
C CYS A 21 -9.17 1.99 -2.32
N ALA A 22 -9.43 3.11 -1.64
CA ALA A 22 -10.54 4.02 -1.98
C ALA A 22 -10.37 4.67 -3.36
N LEU A 23 -9.16 5.13 -3.70
CA LEU A 23 -8.85 5.76 -4.99
C LEU A 23 -9.00 4.77 -6.16
N HIS A 24 -8.65 3.51 -5.96
CA HIS A 24 -8.67 2.49 -7.00
C HIS A 24 -9.92 1.60 -6.99
N ASN A 25 -10.88 1.88 -6.10
CA ASN A 25 -12.09 1.07 -5.87
C ASN A 25 -11.76 -0.42 -5.66
N VAL A 26 -10.69 -0.68 -4.92
CA VAL A 26 -10.19 -2.02 -4.59
C VAL A 26 -10.69 -2.39 -3.20
N GLY A 27 -11.28 -3.57 -3.06
CA GLY A 27 -11.64 -4.13 -1.76
C GLY A 27 -10.38 -4.48 -0.96
N ARG A 28 -10.41 -4.22 0.35
CA ARG A 28 -9.28 -4.43 1.27
C ARG A 28 -8.78 -5.89 1.31
N ASP A 29 -9.66 -6.83 0.99
CA ASP A 29 -9.37 -8.28 0.95
C ASP A 29 -8.95 -8.77 -0.45
N GLY A 30 -8.82 -7.86 -1.42
CA GLY A 30 -8.41 -8.19 -2.79
C GLY A 30 -6.92 -8.52 -2.90
N VAL A 31 -6.56 -9.29 -3.92
CA VAL A 31 -5.17 -9.58 -4.28
C VAL A 31 -4.41 -8.27 -4.51
N GLU A 32 -5.09 -7.30 -5.12
CA GLU A 32 -4.55 -5.97 -5.43
C GLU A 32 -4.23 -5.17 -4.16
N ALA A 33 -5.08 -5.24 -3.12
CA ALA A 33 -4.80 -4.62 -1.81
C ALA A 33 -3.62 -5.29 -1.11
N ASN A 34 -3.49 -6.61 -1.24
CA ASN A 34 -2.38 -7.38 -0.68
C ASN A 34 -1.04 -7.02 -1.36
N GLU A 35 -1.06 -6.81 -2.67
CA GLU A 35 0.11 -6.32 -3.43
C GLU A 35 0.51 -4.89 -3.02
N ALA A 36 -0.48 -3.99 -2.90
CA ALA A 36 -0.24 -2.63 -2.41
C ALA A 36 0.34 -2.62 -0.99
N ALA A 37 -0.19 -3.46 -0.10
CA ALA A 37 0.31 -3.62 1.27
C ALA A 37 1.77 -4.11 1.30
N ARG A 38 2.12 -5.10 0.47
CA ARG A 38 3.51 -5.57 0.33
C ARG A 38 4.44 -4.47 -0.15
N ARG A 39 4.00 -3.68 -1.13
CA ARG A 39 4.77 -2.53 -1.63
C ARG A 39 5.02 -1.48 -0.54
N ILE A 40 4.00 -1.16 0.24
CA ILE A 40 4.11 -0.24 1.38
C ILE A 40 5.14 -0.75 2.39
N LEU A 41 5.10 -2.04 2.74
CA LEU A 41 6.06 -2.67 3.64
C LEU A 41 7.49 -2.64 3.09
N ASP A 42 7.67 -2.90 1.79
CA ASP A 42 8.97 -2.82 1.13
C ASP A 42 9.55 -1.41 1.13
N LEU A 43 8.69 -0.39 0.94
CA LEU A 43 9.08 1.02 1.00
C LEU A 43 9.50 1.40 2.42
N MET A 44 8.66 1.10 3.42
CA MET A 44 8.92 1.40 4.83
C MET A 44 10.15 0.66 5.38
N GLY A 45 10.42 -0.55 4.88
CA GLY A 45 11.62 -1.31 5.23
C GLY A 45 12.92 -0.69 4.71
N ARG A 46 12.88 0.15 3.67
CA ARG A 46 14.04 0.87 3.12
C ARG A 46 14.26 2.21 3.81
N LYS A 47 13.19 2.95 4.09
CA LYS A 47 13.21 4.27 4.71
C LYS A 47 11.85 4.58 5.32
N LYS A 48 11.81 5.36 6.41
CA LYS A 48 10.56 5.92 6.92
C LYS A 48 9.96 6.90 5.90
N PHE A 49 8.71 6.66 5.53
CA PHE A 49 7.91 7.52 4.66
C PHE A 49 6.70 8.05 5.42
N THR A 50 6.23 9.24 5.03
CA THR A 50 4.91 9.73 5.45
C THR A 50 3.81 9.11 4.59
N CYS A 51 2.55 9.23 5.03
CA CYS A 51 1.39 8.75 4.28
C CYS A 51 1.37 9.31 2.85
N ASP A 52 1.56 10.63 2.69
CA ASP A 52 1.58 11.29 1.37
C ASP A 52 2.71 10.78 0.47
N GLN A 53 3.88 10.50 1.04
CA GLN A 53 5.00 9.97 0.27
C GLN A 53 4.75 8.53 -0.18
N LEU A 54 4.12 7.71 0.67
CA LEU A 54 3.69 6.37 0.27
C LEU A 54 2.64 6.44 -0.84
N LEU A 55 1.66 7.35 -0.72
CA LEU A 55 0.65 7.56 -1.75
C LEU A 55 1.24 8.05 -3.06
N ALA A 56 2.23 8.96 -3.03
CA ALA A 56 2.94 9.39 -4.23
C ALA A 56 3.68 8.22 -4.92
N GLN A 57 4.30 7.32 -4.14
CA GLN A 57 4.95 6.12 -4.67
C GLN A 57 3.95 5.07 -5.19
N LEU A 58 2.73 5.06 -4.64
CA LEU A 58 1.64 4.18 -5.06
C LEU A 58 0.78 4.76 -6.19
N ALA A 59 0.87 6.06 -6.48
CA ALA A 59 0.10 6.71 -7.54
C ALA A 59 0.43 6.13 -8.93
N ASP A 60 1.69 5.74 -9.15
CA ASP A 60 2.14 5.05 -10.36
C ASP A 60 1.83 3.54 -10.32
N PHE A 61 1.51 2.99 -9.15
CA PHE A 61 1.14 1.60 -8.96
C PHE A 61 -0.36 1.42 -9.23
N ARG A 62 -0.70 1.16 -10.50
CA ARG A 62 -2.06 0.76 -10.85
C ARG A 62 -2.27 -0.71 -10.50
N PRO A 63 -3.42 -1.07 -9.89
CA PRO A 63 -3.79 -2.47 -9.78
C PRO A 63 -3.75 -3.12 -11.17
N ALA A 64 -3.18 -4.31 -11.27
CA ALA A 64 -3.13 -5.03 -12.53
C ALA A 64 -4.54 -5.08 -13.14
N PRO A 65 -4.71 -4.85 -14.45
CA PRO A 65 -6.02 -4.96 -15.07
C PRO A 65 -6.52 -6.38 -14.82
N ARG A 66 -7.60 -6.50 -14.04
CA ARG A 66 -8.32 -7.77 -13.85
C ARG A 66 -8.53 -8.36 -15.22
N HIS A 67 -7.80 -9.42 -15.54
CA HIS A 67 -8.07 -10.20 -16.73
C HIS A 67 -9.49 -10.72 -16.55
N ARG A 68 -10.43 -10.11 -17.26
CA ARG A 68 -11.78 -10.63 -17.43
C ARG A 68 -11.61 -11.95 -18.16
N VAL A 69 -11.49 -13.04 -17.40
CA VAL A 69 -11.65 -14.37 -17.98
C VAL A 69 -13.11 -14.42 -18.41
N SER A 70 -13.29 -14.50 -19.72
CA SER A 70 -14.60 -14.53 -20.40
C SER A 70 -15.26 -15.88 -20.20
#